data_AF-A0A2P5IG25-F1
#
_entry.id   AF-A0A2P5IG25-F1
#
_cell.length_a   1.000
_cell.length_b   1.000
_cell.length_c   1.000
_cell.angle_alpha   90.00
_cell.angle_beta   90.00
_cell.angle_gamma   90.00
#
_symmetry.space_group_name_H-M   'P 1'
#
loop_
_entity.id
_entity.type
_entity.pdbx_description
1 polymer ?
#
loop_
_entity_poly.entity_id
_entity_poly.type
_entity_poly.pdbx_seq_one_letter_code
_entity_poly.pdbx_strand_id
1 'polypeptide(L)'
;MATPSSLLPAGPSDAEAIACGVDVPSMLNGPLFQTMFPTYRTMSPEEREEMMQWYITGLEDALLDPGDEFYLKACLSCDGNSTGTKTGDSNESVLPVGFCGWEVIDKAKDSALQSHKQQQQQQQQQQGNQQEGVRSETSTTNANTTAKKQRGNQLPETLDVEAWLSLSNRLRKERTRFQAAQHHEYVAASQH
;
A
#
# COMPACT_ATOMS: atom_id res chain seq x y z
N MET A 1 -7.44 -25.47 -5.41
CA MET A 1 -7.68 -24.22 -4.65
C MET A 1 -6.31 -23.64 -4.37
N ALA A 2 -6.00 -22.44 -4.88
CA ALA A 2 -4.72 -21.81 -4.60
C ALA A 2 -4.65 -21.46 -3.10
N THR A 3 -3.68 -22.02 -2.38
CA THR A 3 -3.39 -21.66 -0.99
C THR A 3 -2.85 -20.23 -0.93
N PRO A 4 -3.15 -19.46 0.13
CA PRO A 4 -2.72 -18.07 0.22
C PRO A 4 -1.19 -17.97 0.28
N SER A 5 -0.64 -17.61 -0.88
CA SER A 5 0.47 -16.69 -1.14
C SER A 5 1.17 -16.08 0.07
N SER A 6 2.47 -16.32 0.18
CA SER A 6 3.36 -15.55 1.05
C SER A 6 3.28 -14.06 0.71
N LEU A 7 3.32 -13.23 1.75
CA LEU A 7 3.59 -11.80 1.62
C LEU A 7 5.10 -11.61 1.71
N LEU A 8 5.70 -11.00 0.70
CA LEU A 8 7.13 -10.73 0.65
C LEU A 8 7.36 -9.21 0.55
N PRO A 9 8.48 -8.68 1.08
CA PRO A 9 8.88 -7.31 0.79
C PRO A 9 9.00 -7.10 -0.72
N ALA A 10 8.45 -6.00 -1.22
CA ALA A 10 8.65 -5.56 -2.59
C ALA A 10 9.98 -4.77 -2.68
N GLY A 11 10.81 -5.11 -3.65
CA GLY A 11 12.03 -4.37 -3.97
C GLY A 11 11.92 -3.65 -5.32
N PRO A 12 12.87 -2.76 -5.66
CA PRO A 12 12.85 -2.03 -6.94
C PRO A 12 12.77 -2.95 -8.17
N SER A 13 13.39 -4.12 -8.13
CA SER A 13 13.31 -5.12 -9.20
C SER A 13 11.91 -5.69 -9.44
N ASP A 14 10.98 -5.48 -8.50
CA ASP A 14 9.59 -5.91 -8.64
C ASP A 14 8.71 -4.86 -9.33
N ALA A 15 9.20 -3.62 -9.51
CA ALA A 15 8.42 -2.49 -9.99
C ALA A 15 7.79 -2.79 -11.36
N GLU A 16 8.58 -3.29 -12.32
CA GLU A 16 8.08 -3.65 -13.65
C GLU A 16 6.96 -4.70 -13.57
N ALA A 17 7.19 -5.79 -12.84
CA ALA A 17 6.21 -6.87 -12.72
C ALA A 17 4.92 -6.39 -12.03
N ILE A 18 5.02 -5.52 -11.02
CA ILE A 18 3.88 -4.92 -10.32
C ILE A 18 3.13 -3.96 -11.26
N ALA A 19 3.83 -3.03 -11.90
CA ALA A 19 3.26 -2.06 -12.82
C ALA A 19 2.50 -2.74 -13.95
N CYS A 20 3.18 -3.64 -14.68
CA CYS A 20 2.64 -4.29 -15.86
C CYS A 20 1.58 -5.35 -15.53
N GLY A 21 1.76 -6.10 -14.44
CA GLY A 21 0.91 -7.25 -14.09
C GLY A 21 -0.28 -6.90 -13.21
N VAL A 22 -0.17 -5.85 -12.38
CA VAL A 22 -1.14 -5.57 -11.31
C VAL A 22 -1.74 -4.18 -11.46
N ASP A 23 -0.91 -3.15 -11.41
CA ASP A 23 -1.36 -1.78 -11.20
C ASP A 23 -1.95 -1.17 -12.47
N VAL A 24 -1.18 -1.14 -13.56
CA VAL A 24 -1.62 -0.55 -14.82
C VAL A 24 -2.92 -1.22 -15.29
N PRO A 25 -3.03 -2.56 -15.39
CA PRO A 25 -4.29 -3.20 -15.78
C PRO A 25 -5.48 -2.85 -14.88
N SER A 26 -5.25 -2.67 -13.58
CA SER A 26 -6.30 -2.31 -12.62
C SER A 26 -6.71 -0.85 -12.77
N MET A 27 -5.75 0.04 -13.02
CA MET A 27 -5.95 1.46 -13.21
C MET A 27 -6.67 1.78 -14.54
N LEU A 28 -6.25 1.17 -15.66
CA LEU A 28 -6.79 1.43 -17.00
C LEU A 28 -8.29 1.15 -17.12
N ASN A 29 -8.78 0.19 -16.33
CA ASN A 29 -10.19 -0.18 -16.28
C ASN A 29 -11.00 0.65 -15.28
N GLY A 30 -10.35 1.52 -14.52
CA GLY A 30 -11.00 2.39 -13.53
C GLY A 30 -11.73 3.57 -14.18
N PRO A 31 -12.92 3.95 -13.69
CA PRO A 31 -13.66 5.10 -14.22
C PRO A 31 -12.89 6.41 -14.05
N LEU A 32 -12.10 6.54 -12.98
CA LEU A 32 -11.25 7.71 -12.74
C LEU A 32 -10.18 7.86 -13.83
N PHE A 33 -9.45 6.78 -14.15
CA PHE A 33 -8.42 6.82 -15.18
C PHE A 33 -9.02 7.18 -16.55
N GLN A 34 -10.14 6.56 -16.92
CA GLN A 34 -10.82 6.87 -18.19
C GLN A 34 -11.28 8.33 -18.27
N THR A 35 -11.63 8.93 -17.12
CA THR A 35 -12.00 10.35 -17.04
C THR A 35 -10.80 11.26 -17.18
N MET A 36 -9.66 10.92 -16.56
CA MET A 36 -8.44 11.74 -16.62
C MET A 36 -7.68 11.58 -17.95
N PHE A 37 -7.78 10.42 -18.60
CA PHE A 37 -7.08 10.08 -19.83
C PHE A 37 -8.05 9.59 -20.92
N PRO A 38 -8.96 10.46 -21.42
CA PRO A 38 -9.98 10.06 -22.38
C PRO A 38 -9.39 9.58 -23.72
N THR A 39 -8.18 10.03 -24.06
CA THR A 39 -7.46 9.66 -25.29
C THR A 39 -6.65 8.37 -25.15
N TYR A 40 -6.62 7.72 -23.98
CA TYR A 40 -5.80 6.53 -23.78
C TYR A 40 -6.09 5.41 -24.81
N ARG A 41 -7.36 5.24 -25.18
CA ARG A 41 -7.76 4.23 -26.20
C ARG A 41 -7.27 4.55 -27.60
N THR A 42 -7.07 5.83 -27.91
CA THR A 42 -6.57 6.30 -29.21
C THR A 42 -5.06 6.57 -29.21
N MET A 43 -4.43 6.54 -28.04
CA MET A 43 -2.98 6.70 -27.85
C MET A 43 -2.21 5.60 -28.58
N SER A 44 -1.08 5.97 -29.19
CA SER A 44 -0.23 5.03 -29.92
C SER A 44 0.41 4.01 -28.98
N PRO A 45 0.85 2.84 -29.48
CA PRO A 45 1.56 1.87 -28.67
C PRO A 45 2.81 2.45 -28.00
N GLU A 46 3.53 3.33 -28.70
CA GLU A 46 4.76 3.98 -28.22
C GLU A 46 4.48 4.94 -27.06
N GLU A 47 3.42 5.75 -27.16
CA GLU A 47 3.00 6.66 -26.10
C GLU A 47 2.52 5.89 -24.85
N ARG A 48 1.87 4.74 -25.03
CA ARG A 48 1.47 3.87 -23.91
C ARG A 48 2.67 3.24 -23.23
N GLU A 49 3.67 2.83 -24.00
CA GLU A 49 4.92 2.30 -23.46
C GLU A 49 5.65 3.39 -22.68
N GLU A 50 5.73 4.62 -23.20
CA GLU A 50 6.30 5.74 -22.47
C GLU A 50 5.58 5.98 -21.13
N MET A 51 4.25 6.03 -21.14
CA MET A 51 3.47 6.13 -19.90
C MET A 51 3.78 4.99 -18.91
N MET A 52 3.94 3.76 -19.43
CA MET A 52 4.26 2.60 -18.61
C MET A 52 5.65 2.73 -17.99
N GLN A 53 6.65 3.15 -18.76
CA GLN A 53 8.00 3.41 -18.27
C GLN A 53 8.01 4.50 -17.20
N TRP A 54 7.29 5.60 -17.41
CA TRP A 54 7.13 6.64 -16.38
C TRP A 54 6.54 6.10 -15.08
N TYR A 55 5.56 5.21 -15.16
CA TYR A 55 4.97 4.56 -13.99
C TYR A 55 5.96 3.61 -13.30
N ILE A 56 6.68 2.79 -14.08
CA ILE A 56 7.71 1.87 -13.57
C ILE A 56 8.79 2.65 -12.84
N THR A 57 9.37 3.69 -13.46
CA THR A 57 10.40 4.52 -12.84
C THR A 57 9.90 5.19 -11.56
N GLY A 58 8.69 5.74 -11.55
CA GLY A 58 8.11 6.32 -10.33
C GLY A 58 7.93 5.29 -9.21
N LEU A 59 7.57 4.05 -9.56
CA LEU A 59 7.45 2.95 -8.60
C LEU A 59 8.82 2.46 -8.11
N GLU A 60 9.82 2.40 -8.98
CA GLU A 60 11.22 2.11 -8.61
C GLU A 60 11.75 3.13 -7.61
N ASP A 61 11.56 4.42 -7.87
CA ASP A 61 11.97 5.51 -6.98
C ASP A 61 11.28 5.37 -5.60
N ALA A 62 9.98 5.10 -5.57
CA ALA A 62 9.22 4.89 -4.34
C ALA A 62 9.68 3.64 -3.56
N LEU A 63 10.08 2.57 -4.26
CA LEU A 63 10.59 1.34 -3.64
C LEU A 63 12.05 1.46 -3.19
N LEU A 64 12.84 2.35 -3.81
CA LEU A 64 14.25 2.58 -3.49
C LEU A 64 14.42 3.42 -2.22
N ASP A 65 13.60 4.46 -2.05
CA ASP A 65 13.58 5.31 -0.86
C ASP A 65 12.17 5.37 -0.24
N PRO A 66 11.71 4.28 0.40
CA PRO A 66 10.35 4.22 0.92
C PRO A 66 10.18 5.06 2.21
N GLY A 67 11.24 5.71 2.72
CA GLY A 67 11.18 6.49 3.95
C GLY A 67 10.75 5.65 5.18
N ASP A 68 9.60 6.00 5.76
CA ASP A 68 8.97 5.26 6.87
C ASP A 68 7.89 4.26 6.38
N GLU A 69 7.69 4.15 5.06
CA GLU A 69 6.76 3.20 4.43
C GLU A 69 7.44 1.87 4.15
N PHE A 70 6.63 0.82 4.03
CA PHE A 70 7.11 -0.44 3.47
C PHE A 70 6.05 -1.03 2.54
N TYR A 71 6.55 -1.66 1.49
CA TYR A 71 5.73 -2.22 0.44
C TYR A 71 5.80 -3.74 0.48
N LEU A 72 4.62 -4.37 0.46
CA LEU A 72 4.50 -5.83 0.41
C LEU A 72 3.89 -6.23 -0.92
N LYS A 73 4.49 -7.25 -1.54
CA LYS A 73 3.92 -7.94 -2.69
C LYS A 73 3.28 -9.24 -2.25
N ALA A 74 2.08 -9.50 -2.78
CA ALA A 74 1.43 -10.78 -2.67
C ALA A 74 1.86 -11.65 -3.85
N CYS A 75 2.41 -12.82 -3.53
CA CYS A 75 3.03 -13.70 -4.50
C CYS A 75 2.20 -14.96 -4.69
N LEU A 76 1.66 -15.23 -5.89
CA LEU A 76 1.05 -16.54 -6.13
C LEU A 76 2.16 -17.57 -6.27
N SER A 77 2.18 -18.57 -5.38
CA SER A 77 2.97 -19.76 -5.63
C SER A 77 2.26 -20.52 -6.74
N CYS A 78 2.90 -20.61 -7.89
CA CYS A 78 2.42 -21.43 -8.99
C CYS A 78 2.69 -22.87 -8.58
N ASP A 79 1.73 -23.56 -7.96
CA ASP A 79 1.85 -25.01 -7.74
C ASP A 79 2.15 -25.63 -9.11
N GLY A 80 3.38 -26.13 -9.28
CA GLY A 80 4.02 -26.41 -10.56
C GLY A 80 3.40 -27.57 -11.35
N ASN A 81 2.15 -27.41 -11.77
CA ASN A 81 1.47 -28.34 -12.68
C ASN A 81 1.65 -27.94 -14.16
N SER A 82 2.46 -26.91 -14.44
CA SER A 82 2.95 -26.65 -15.80
C SER A 82 3.93 -27.78 -16.14
N THR A 83 3.50 -28.72 -16.96
CA THR A 83 4.33 -29.78 -17.57
C THR A 83 5.39 -29.25 -18.56
N GLY A 84 5.85 -28.00 -18.36
CA GLY A 84 6.89 -27.36 -19.15
C GLY A 84 8.26 -27.69 -18.57
N THR A 85 9.05 -28.41 -19.36
CA THR A 85 10.50 -28.60 -19.30
C THR A 85 11.23 -27.71 -18.28
N LYS A 86 11.67 -28.33 -17.17
CA LYS A 86 12.61 -27.77 -16.20
C LYS A 86 13.96 -27.51 -16.89
N THR A 87 14.19 -26.29 -17.37
CA THR A 87 15.56 -25.78 -17.58
C THR A 87 16.09 -25.31 -16.22
N GLY A 88 17.19 -25.92 -15.79
CA GLY A 88 17.66 -25.99 -14.40
C GLY A 88 18.23 -24.72 -13.75
N ASP A 89 17.80 -23.54 -14.16
CA ASP A 89 18.21 -22.27 -13.53
C ASP A 89 17.05 -21.73 -12.70
N SER A 90 16.77 -22.38 -11.56
CA SER A 90 15.61 -22.10 -10.72
C SER A 90 15.79 -20.82 -9.89
N ASN A 91 15.74 -19.67 -10.56
CA ASN A 91 15.20 -18.46 -9.95
C ASN A 91 13.69 -18.55 -10.16
N GLU A 92 12.97 -19.10 -9.18
CA GLU A 92 11.53 -19.31 -9.23
C GLU A 92 10.85 -17.97 -9.54
N SER A 93 10.34 -17.82 -10.76
CA SER A 93 9.71 -16.58 -11.20
C SER A 93 8.36 -16.46 -10.51
N VAL A 94 8.38 -15.78 -9.37
CA VAL A 94 7.18 -15.51 -8.58
C VAL A 94 6.50 -14.28 -9.16
N LEU A 95 5.34 -14.48 -9.81
CA LEU A 95 4.58 -13.37 -10.38
C LEU A 95 3.81 -12.64 -9.26
N PRO A 96 4.04 -11.33 -9.06
CA PRO A 96 3.26 -10.54 -8.12
C PRO A 96 1.82 -10.44 -8.64
N VAL A 97 0.86 -10.66 -7.74
CA VAL A 97 -0.58 -10.62 -8.07
C VAL A 97 -1.32 -9.46 -7.40
N GLY A 98 -0.60 -8.72 -6.57
CA GLY A 98 -1.14 -7.66 -5.76
C GLY A 98 -0.01 -6.92 -5.06
N PHE A 99 -0.23 -5.63 -4.87
CA PHE A 99 0.66 -4.72 -4.17
C PHE A 99 -0.14 -3.98 -3.12
N CYS A 100 0.42 -3.83 -1.92
CA CYS A 100 -0.14 -2.95 -0.91
C CYS A 100 0.97 -2.14 -0.24
N GLY A 101 0.79 -0.82 -0.21
CA GLY A 101 1.58 0.07 0.62
C GLY A 101 1.05 0.03 2.05
N TRP A 102 1.95 0.03 3.01
CA TRP A 102 1.63 0.26 4.41
C TRP A 102 2.50 1.38 4.95
N GLU A 103 1.86 2.40 5.52
CA GLU A 103 2.55 3.46 6.24
C GLU A 103 2.60 3.08 7.73
N VAL A 104 3.80 3.08 8.31
CA VAL A 104 3.90 3.00 9.77
C VAL A 104 3.44 4.33 10.34
N ILE A 105 2.22 4.37 10.85
CA ILE A 105 1.77 5.49 11.68
C ILE A 105 2.61 5.49 12.95
N ASP A 106 3.69 6.28 12.94
CA ASP A 106 4.60 6.39 14.07
C ASP A 106 3.92 7.21 15.16
N LYS A 107 3.16 6.52 16.03
CA LYS A 107 2.40 7.12 17.14
C LYS A 107 3.25 8.05 18.04
N ALA A 108 4.57 7.90 18.00
CA ALA A 108 5.51 8.79 18.68
C ALA A 108 5.49 10.22 18.13
N LYS A 109 5.39 10.40 16.80
CA LYS A 109 5.28 11.72 16.16
C LYS A 109 3.95 12.38 16.51
N ASP A 110 2.87 11.61 16.54
CA ASP A 110 1.55 12.11 16.97
C ASP A 110 1.55 12.54 18.44
N SER A 111 2.23 11.77 19.30
CA SER A 111 2.37 12.09 20.72
C SER A 111 3.19 13.38 20.95
N ALA A 112 4.23 13.60 20.15
CA ALA A 112 5.02 14.84 20.17
C ALA A 112 4.19 16.05 19.70
N LEU A 113 3.38 15.89 18.65
CA LEU A 113 2.49 16.94 18.18
C LEU A 113 1.39 17.28 19.20
N GLN A 114 0.86 16.25 19.86
CA GLN A 114 -0.21 16.38 20.85
C GLN A 114 0.31 17.03 22.15
N SER A 115 1.49 16.64 22.62
CA SER A 115 2.15 17.29 23.76
C SER A 115 2.49 18.76 23.48
N HIS A 116 2.92 19.10 22.26
CA HIS A 116 3.16 20.50 21.88
C HIS A 116 1.87 21.34 21.88
N LYS A 117 0.76 20.81 21.34
CA LYS A 117 -0.56 21.45 21.44
C LYS A 117 -1.00 21.64 22.89
N GLN A 118 -0.79 20.64 23.74
CA GLN A 118 -1.15 20.71 25.16
C GLN A 118 -0.32 21.79 25.89
N GLN A 119 0.97 21.90 25.58
CA GLN A 119 1.84 22.93 26.16
C GLN A 119 1.44 24.34 25.70
N GLN A 120 1.06 24.50 24.43
CA GLN A 120 0.60 25.78 23.90
C GLN A 120 -0.72 26.22 24.55
N GLN A 121 -1.62 25.28 24.86
CA GLN A 121 -2.87 25.56 25.55
C GLN A 121 -2.65 25.99 27.00
N GLN A 122 -1.64 25.42 27.70
CA GLN A 122 -1.28 25.86 29.05
C GLN A 122 -0.71 27.29 29.06
N GLN A 123 0.07 27.69 28.06
CA GLN A 123 0.59 29.07 27.98
C GLN A 123 -0.52 30.11 27.80
N GLN A 124 -1.59 29.78 27.07
CA GLN A 124 -2.74 30.68 26.92
C GLN A 124 -3.52 30.85 28.24
N GLN A 125 -3.63 29.80 29.06
CA GLN A 125 -4.30 29.90 30.36
C GLN A 125 -3.50 30.74 31.36
N GLN A 126 -2.16 30.71 31.31
CA GLN A 126 -1.33 31.54 32.20
C GLN A 126 -1.40 33.04 31.88
N GLN A 127 -1.66 33.41 30.62
CA GLN A 127 -1.87 34.82 30.25
C GLN A 127 -3.26 35.33 30.68
N GLY A 128 -4.24 34.45 30.85
CA GLY A 128 -5.57 34.81 31.36
C GLY A 128 -5.65 35.05 32.87
N ASN A 129 -4.69 34.52 33.65
CA ASN A 129 -4.77 34.50 35.11
C ASN A 129 -3.95 35.58 35.85
N GLN A 130 -3.41 36.59 35.17
CA GLN A 130 -2.66 37.68 35.83
C GLN A 130 -3.53 38.73 36.54
N GLN A 131 -4.78 38.42 36.89
CA GLN A 131 -5.61 39.32 37.73
C GLN A 131 -6.01 38.78 39.11
N GLU A 132 -5.73 37.53 39.47
CA GLU A 132 -5.99 37.07 40.84
C GLU A 132 -4.80 36.31 41.39
N GLY A 133 -4.19 36.89 42.42
CA GLY A 133 -2.90 36.49 42.94
C GLY A 133 -2.92 35.39 43.99
N VAL A 134 -1.68 35.06 44.35
CA VAL A 134 -1.21 34.60 45.67
C VAL A 134 -1.34 33.09 45.96
N ARG A 135 -0.18 32.44 45.78
CA ARG A 135 0.47 31.45 46.68
C ARG A 135 -0.08 30.02 46.73
N SER A 136 0.66 29.08 46.13
CA SER A 136 1.39 28.04 46.87
C SER A 136 2.16 27.07 45.97
N GLU A 137 3.31 26.64 46.50
CA GLU A 137 4.29 25.72 45.96
C GLU A 137 3.83 24.26 46.08
N THR A 138 4.28 23.37 45.17
CA THR A 138 5.13 22.21 45.52
C THR A 138 5.49 21.37 44.28
N SER A 139 6.74 20.93 44.28
CA SER A 139 7.46 20.15 43.27
C SER A 139 7.03 18.68 43.23
N THR A 140 7.02 18.04 42.05
CA THR A 140 7.15 16.56 41.96
C THR A 140 7.84 16.13 40.65
N THR A 141 8.70 15.13 40.80
CA THR A 141 9.75 14.57 39.93
C THR A 141 9.30 13.47 38.95
N ASN A 142 10.01 13.42 37.80
CA ASN A 142 10.59 12.27 37.05
C ASN A 142 9.71 11.17 36.42
N ALA A 143 9.97 10.87 35.13
CA ALA A 143 10.62 9.61 34.68
C ALA A 143 10.74 9.56 33.13
N ASN A 144 11.97 9.57 32.61
CA ASN A 144 12.29 9.26 31.22
C ASN A 144 12.61 7.77 31.08
N THR A 145 11.89 7.05 30.23
CA THR A 145 12.23 5.69 29.79
C THR A 145 12.58 5.69 28.31
N THR A 146 13.84 5.37 28.02
CA THR A 146 14.40 5.26 26.67
C THR A 146 14.36 3.79 26.23
N ALA A 147 13.44 3.45 25.33
CA ALA A 147 13.37 2.13 24.71
C ALA A 147 14.14 2.13 23.39
N LYS A 148 15.26 1.37 23.35
CA LYS A 148 16.00 1.07 22.12
C LYS A 148 15.19 0.06 21.27
N LYS A 149 14.67 0.53 20.13
CA LYS A 149 13.88 -0.25 19.15
C LYS A 149 14.83 -1.00 18.21
N GLN A 150 14.92 -2.33 18.36
CA GLN A 150 15.52 -3.21 17.36
C GLN A 150 14.61 -3.26 16.13
N ARG A 151 15.16 -2.93 14.96
CA ARG A 151 14.48 -2.94 13.65
C ARG A 151 14.57 -4.33 13.03
N GLY A 152 13.66 -5.23 13.37
CA GLY A 152 13.48 -6.50 12.67
C GLY A 152 12.04 -6.67 12.26
N ASN A 153 11.77 -6.69 10.94
CA ASN A 153 10.60 -7.15 10.16
C ASN A 153 9.24 -7.40 10.85
N GLN A 154 8.88 -6.68 11.91
CA GLN A 154 7.60 -6.85 12.58
C GLN A 154 6.53 -6.13 11.78
N LEU A 155 5.74 -6.92 11.05
CA LEU A 155 4.37 -6.54 10.73
C LEU A 155 3.70 -6.02 12.01
N PRO A 156 2.91 -4.94 11.94
CA PRO A 156 2.26 -4.41 13.13
C PRO A 156 1.40 -5.51 13.77
N GLU A 157 1.53 -5.67 15.08
CA GLU A 157 0.85 -6.71 15.88
C GLU A 157 -0.69 -6.64 15.75
N THR A 158 -1.20 -5.51 15.26
CA THR A 158 -2.62 -5.24 15.03
C THR A 158 -3.13 -5.67 13.65
N LEU A 159 -2.27 -6.06 12.71
CA LEU A 159 -2.70 -6.47 11.38
C LEU A 159 -3.14 -7.95 11.41
N ASP A 160 -4.45 -8.17 11.39
CA ASP A 160 -5.03 -9.49 11.20
C ASP A 160 -4.87 -9.91 9.72
N VAL A 161 -3.79 -10.65 9.46
CA VAL A 161 -3.43 -11.15 8.11
C VAL A 161 -4.53 -12.05 7.55
N GLU A 162 -5.18 -12.87 8.37
CA GLU A 162 -6.28 -13.77 7.98
C GLU A 162 -7.50 -12.97 7.51
N ALA A 163 -7.91 -11.96 8.29
CA ALA A 163 -9.02 -11.08 7.92
C ALA A 163 -8.74 -10.32 6.61
N TRP A 164 -7.50 -9.83 6.42
CA TRP A 164 -7.11 -9.11 5.21
C TRP A 164 -7.10 -10.03 3.97
N LEU A 165 -6.54 -11.24 4.09
CA LEU A 165 -6.57 -12.23 3.01
C LEU A 165 -8.01 -12.64 2.66
N SER A 166 -8.88 -12.81 3.66
CA SER A 166 -10.29 -13.11 3.46
C SER A 166 -11.02 -11.99 2.70
N LEU A 167 -10.81 -10.73 3.10
CA LEU A 167 -11.38 -9.57 2.41
C LEU A 167 -10.87 -9.46 0.98
N SER A 168 -9.55 -9.59 0.77
CA SER A 168 -8.91 -9.61 -0.55
C SER A 168 -9.52 -10.67 -1.46
N ASN A 169 -9.71 -11.89 -0.96
CA ASN A 169 -10.34 -12.97 -1.71
C ASN A 169 -11.81 -12.68 -2.06
N ARG A 170 -12.57 -12.04 -1.18
CA ARG A 170 -13.95 -11.61 -1.48
C ARG A 170 -13.96 -10.54 -2.58
N LEU A 171 -13.07 -9.55 -2.50
CA LEU A 171 -12.96 -8.49 -3.50
C LEU A 171 -12.57 -9.05 -4.88
N ARG A 172 -11.63 -10.01 -4.94
CA ARG A 172 -11.29 -10.70 -6.19
C ARG A 172 -12.50 -11.40 -6.81
N LYS A 173 -13.26 -12.15 -6.00
CA LYS A 173 -14.48 -12.84 -6.48
C LYS A 173 -15.50 -11.85 -7.04
N GLU A 174 -15.73 -10.73 -6.37
CA GLU A 174 -16.62 -9.68 -6.86
C GLU A 174 -16.11 -9.06 -8.16
N ARG A 175 -14.82 -8.71 -8.26
CA ARG A 175 -14.20 -8.22 -9.50
C ARG A 175 -14.43 -9.20 -10.66
N THR A 176 -14.20 -10.49 -10.46
CA THR A 176 -14.45 -11.51 -11.48
C THR A 176 -15.92 -11.55 -11.91
N ARG A 177 -16.86 -11.41 -10.95
CA ARG A 177 -18.30 -11.34 -11.27
C ARG A 177 -18.64 -10.11 -12.12
N PHE A 178 -18.12 -8.94 -11.77
CA PHE A 178 -18.32 -7.71 -12.55
C PHE A 178 -17.77 -7.83 -13.98
N GLN A 179 -16.56 -8.39 -14.13
CA GLN A 179 -15.97 -8.62 -15.44
C GLN A 179 -16.79 -9.61 -16.28
N ALA A 180 -17.27 -10.70 -15.68
CA ALA A 180 -18.14 -11.65 -16.36
C ALA A 180 -19.48 -11.02 -16.77
N ALA A 181 -20.07 -10.19 -15.92
CA ALA A 181 -21.31 -9.47 -16.20
C ALA A 181 -21.15 -8.47 -17.36
N GLN A 182 -20.07 -7.68 -17.37
CA GLN A 182 -19.78 -6.76 -18.48
C GLN A 182 -19.56 -7.49 -19.80
N HIS A 183 -18.88 -8.64 -19.78
CA HIS A 183 -18.69 -9.45 -21.00
C HIS A 183 -20.02 -9.97 -21.54
N HIS A 184 -20.95 -10.38 -20.68
CA HIS A 184 -22.27 -10.85 -21.10
C HIS A 184 -23.11 -9.70 -21.71
N GLU A 185 -23.07 -8.50 -21.12
CA GLU A 185 -23.76 -7.32 -21.64
C GLU A 185 -23.22 -6.92 -23.02
N TYR A 186 -21.91 -6.95 -23.21
CA TYR A 186 -21.27 -6.65 -24.49
C TYR A 186 -21.65 -7.67 -25.59
N VAL A 187 -21.68 -8.97 -25.26
CA VAL A 187 -22.09 -10.03 -26.20
C VAL A 187 -23.57 -9.90 -26.56
N ALA A 188 -24.44 -9.54 -25.62
CA ALA A 188 -25.86 -9.31 -25.90
C ALA A 188 -26.09 -8.09 -26.80
N ALA A 189 -25.34 -7.00 -26.59
CA ALA A 189 -25.45 -5.78 -27.38
C ALA A 189 -24.96 -5.92 -28.83
N SER A 190 -24.12 -6.92 -29.13
CA SER A 190 -23.54 -7.14 -30.46
C SER A 190 -24.35 -8.12 -31.34
N GLN A 191 -25.44 -8.68 -30.83
CA GLN A 191 -26.38 -9.54 -31.57
C GLN A 191 -27.60 -8.79 -32.13
N HIS A 192 -27.67 -7.47 -31.91
CA HIS A 192 -28.69 -6.57 -32.45
C HIS A 192 -28.10 -5.63 -33.50
#